data_AF-A0A3P6GHG4-F1
#
_entry.id   AF-A0A3P6GHG4-F1
#
_cell.length_a   1.000
_cell.length_b   1.000
_cell.length_c   1.000
_cell.angle_alpha   90.00
_cell.angle_beta   90.00
_cell.angle_gamma   90.00
#
_symmetry.space_group_name_H-M   'P 1'
#
loop_
_entity.id
_entity.type
_entity.pdbx_description
1 polymer ?
#
loop_
_entity_poly.entity_id
_entity_poly.type
_entity_poly.pdbx_seq_one_letter_code
_entity_poly.pdbx_strand_id
1 'polypeptide(L)'
;MMKNVKKAAPEFATSETFVWWDMDSCLLPSGYDPSRVGPRIDTELKNLGYNGPLTIIGVGNLEGVPHDFLKALSSGGVVIKQLQLGSNMILSVNEALNSSESRFQPLATNLAHLHPPLTSVDNDGHICRPC
;
A
#
# COMPACT_ATOMS: atom_id res chain seq x y z
N MET A 1 -10.06 -14.70 13.17
CA MET A 1 -11.05 -15.51 12.45
C MET A 1 -12.16 -14.58 12.00
N MET A 2 -12.47 -14.60 10.70
CA MET A 2 -13.57 -13.79 10.15
C MET A 2 -14.88 -14.33 10.71
N LYS A 3 -15.56 -13.56 11.58
CA LYS A 3 -16.85 -13.95 12.14
C LYS A 3 -17.96 -13.46 11.21
N ASN A 4 -18.96 -14.30 10.97
CA ASN A 4 -20.18 -13.96 10.21
C ASN A 4 -19.98 -13.69 8.71
N VAL A 5 -18.96 -14.27 8.07
CA VAL A 5 -18.81 -14.22 6.60
C VAL A 5 -19.50 -15.45 5.98
N LYS A 6 -20.30 -15.24 4.94
CA LYS A 6 -20.98 -16.33 4.20
C LYS A 6 -19.96 -17.07 3.34
N LYS A 7 -20.16 -18.38 3.15
CA LYS A 7 -19.40 -19.13 2.14
C LYS A 7 -19.79 -18.67 0.74
N ALA A 8 -18.86 -18.75 -0.20
CA ALA A 8 -19.12 -18.45 -1.59
C ALA A 8 -20.16 -19.41 -2.16
N ALA A 9 -21.17 -18.87 -2.82
CA ALA A 9 -22.01 -19.66 -3.71
C ALA A 9 -21.21 -20.00 -4.99
N PRO A 10 -21.54 -21.08 -5.73
CA PRO A 10 -20.76 -21.53 -6.89
C PRO A 10 -20.50 -20.42 -7.93
N GLU A 11 -21.45 -19.53 -8.13
CA GLU A 11 -21.36 -18.39 -9.06
C GLU A 11 -20.34 -17.32 -8.64
N PHE A 12 -19.96 -17.27 -7.36
CA PHE A 12 -18.98 -16.32 -6.82
C PHE A 12 -17.62 -16.93 -6.52
N ALA A 13 -17.47 -18.25 -6.68
CA ALA A 13 -16.25 -18.96 -6.26
C ALA A 13 -14.98 -18.45 -6.96
N THR A 14 -15.10 -17.97 -8.20
CA THR A 14 -13.99 -17.43 -9.00
C THR A 14 -14.13 -15.93 -9.26
N SER A 15 -15.09 -15.26 -8.63
CA SER A 15 -15.28 -13.82 -8.78
C SER A 15 -14.11 -13.05 -8.18
N GLU A 16 -13.77 -11.93 -8.82
CA GLU A 16 -12.85 -10.97 -8.22
C GLU A 16 -13.41 -10.50 -6.86
N THR A 17 -12.54 -10.53 -5.87
CA THR A 17 -12.86 -10.17 -4.50
C THR A 17 -12.08 -8.93 -4.09
N PHE A 18 -12.80 -7.95 -3.56
CA PHE A 18 -12.23 -6.74 -3.03
C PHE A 18 -12.39 -6.72 -1.51
N VAL A 19 -11.28 -6.52 -0.82
CA VAL A 19 -11.29 -6.27 0.62
C VAL A 19 -10.87 -4.83 0.84
N TRP A 20 -11.70 -4.10 1.55
CA TRP A 20 -11.43 -2.74 1.93
C TRP A 20 -11.24 -2.67 3.45
N TRP A 21 -10.13 -2.07 3.86
CA TRP A 21 -9.69 -1.98 5.24
C TRP A 21 -9.50 -0.52 5.63
N ASP A 22 -10.31 -0.06 6.58
CA ASP A 22 -10.12 1.22 7.26
C ASP A 22 -9.00 1.08 8.30
N MET A 23 -7.84 1.65 7.99
CA MET A 23 -6.65 1.57 8.84
C MET A 23 -6.75 2.47 10.06
N ASP A 24 -7.63 3.47 10.08
CA ASP A 24 -7.77 4.41 11.20
C ASP A 24 -8.63 3.80 12.31
N SER A 25 -9.70 3.09 11.95
CA SER A 25 -10.60 2.45 12.92
C SER A 25 -10.24 1.00 13.26
N CYS A 26 -9.55 0.30 12.36
CA CYS A 26 -9.25 -1.12 12.50
C CYS A 26 -7.73 -1.39 12.56
N LEU A 27 -7.08 -0.84 13.58
CA LEU A 27 -5.64 -0.98 13.80
C LEU A 27 -5.22 -2.45 14.02
N LEU A 28 -4.01 -2.78 13.58
CA LEU A 28 -3.41 -4.08 13.90
C LEU A 28 -3.06 -4.17 15.38
N PRO A 29 -3.21 -5.36 16.01
CA PRO A 29 -2.76 -5.57 17.38
C PRO A 29 -1.26 -5.30 17.52
N SER A 30 -0.85 -4.81 18.69
CA SER A 30 0.57 -4.60 18.99
C SER A 30 1.39 -5.88 18.79
N GLY A 31 2.54 -5.76 18.13
CA GLY A 31 3.42 -6.88 17.80
C GLY A 31 2.94 -7.78 16.65
N TYR A 32 1.80 -7.48 16.02
CA TYR A 32 1.38 -8.22 14.83
C TYR A 32 2.23 -7.84 13.61
N ASP A 33 2.72 -8.85 12.89
CA ASP A 33 3.51 -8.65 11.66
C ASP A 33 2.60 -8.17 10.50
N PRO A 34 2.76 -6.93 10.01
CA PRO A 34 1.88 -6.37 9.00
C PRO A 34 1.97 -7.14 7.66
N SER A 35 3.11 -7.77 7.35
CA SER A 35 3.27 -8.55 6.12
C SER A 35 2.36 -9.77 6.06
N ARG A 36 1.79 -10.18 7.20
CA ARG A 36 0.88 -11.32 7.29
C ARG A 36 -0.58 -10.96 7.05
N VAL A 37 -0.94 -9.68 6.98
CA VAL A 37 -2.34 -9.26 6.79
C VAL A 37 -2.91 -9.84 5.51
N GLY A 38 -2.28 -9.57 4.36
CA GLY A 38 -2.77 -10.05 3.06
C GLY A 38 -2.84 -11.58 2.96
N PRO A 39 -1.75 -12.33 3.26
CA PRO A 39 -1.78 -13.79 3.22
C PRO A 39 -2.85 -14.42 4.13
N ARG A 40 -3.12 -13.81 5.29
CA ARG A 40 -4.14 -14.31 6.21
C ARG A 40 -5.55 -14.06 5.68
N ILE A 41 -5.81 -12.90 5.09
CA ILE A 41 -7.10 -12.58 4.45
C ILE A 41 -7.32 -13.52 3.26
N ASP A 42 -6.33 -13.69 2.40
CA ASP A 42 -6.38 -14.60 1.24
C ASP A 42 -6.70 -16.04 1.66
N THR A 43 -5.98 -16.56 2.66
CA THR A 43 -6.21 -17.91 3.18
C THR A 43 -7.63 -18.08 3.71
N GLU A 44 -8.13 -17.10 4.48
CA GLU A 44 -9.46 -17.18 5.08
C GLU A 44 -10.57 -17.09 4.01
N LEU A 45 -10.41 -16.24 3.00
CA LEU A 45 -11.33 -16.13 1.86
C LEU A 45 -11.40 -17.43 1.06
N LYS A 46 -10.25 -18.05 0.78
CA LYS A 46 -10.17 -19.36 0.11
C LYS A 46 -10.84 -20.46 0.92
N ASN A 47 -10.66 -20.47 2.25
CA ASN A 47 -11.36 -21.41 3.14
C ASN A 47 -12.89 -21.24 3.09
N LEU A 48 -13.38 -20.05 2.75
CA LEU A 48 -14.80 -19.74 2.56
C LEU A 48 -15.28 -20.00 1.13
N GLY A 49 -14.40 -20.38 0.20
CA GLY A 49 -14.72 -20.71 -1.19
C GLY A 49 -14.50 -19.56 -2.19
N TYR A 50 -14.01 -18.40 -1.75
CA TYR A 50 -13.63 -17.30 -2.63
C TYR A 50 -12.20 -17.54 -3.13
N ASN A 51 -12.09 -18.12 -4.32
CA ASN A 51 -10.83 -18.53 -4.93
C ASN A 51 -10.42 -17.66 -6.13
N GLY A 52 -11.22 -16.62 -6.44
CA GLY A 52 -10.90 -15.66 -7.50
C GLY A 52 -9.76 -14.72 -7.13
N PRO A 53 -9.39 -13.80 -8.05
CA PRO A 53 -8.41 -12.76 -7.78
C PRO A 53 -8.81 -11.92 -6.56
N LEU A 54 -7.82 -11.53 -5.75
CA LEU A 54 -8.02 -10.75 -4.53
C LEU A 54 -7.23 -9.45 -4.59
N THR A 55 -7.95 -8.34 -4.36
CA THR A 55 -7.36 -7.01 -4.19
C THR A 55 -7.70 -6.50 -2.79
N ILE A 56 -6.68 -6.17 -2.00
CA ILE A 56 -6.83 -5.65 -0.64
C ILE A 56 -6.37 -4.20 -0.61
N ILE A 57 -7.24 -3.30 -0.17
CA ILE A 57 -6.99 -1.87 -0.14
C ILE A 57 -7.12 -1.38 1.31
N GLY A 58 -5.99 -0.97 1.89
CA GLY A 58 -5.92 -0.25 3.15
C GLY A 58 -6.04 1.26 2.92
N VAL A 59 -6.96 1.92 3.61
CA VAL A 59 -7.19 3.36 3.49
C VAL A 59 -7.20 3.99 4.87
N GLY A 60 -6.48 5.09 5.05
CA GLY A 60 -6.44 5.82 6.32
C GLY A 60 -5.57 7.08 6.24
N ASN A 61 -5.45 7.79 7.36
CA ASN A 61 -4.46 8.82 7.52
C ASN A 61 -3.08 8.20 7.81
N LEU A 62 -2.16 8.31 6.87
CA LEU A 62 -0.81 7.74 7.01
C LEU A 62 0.18 8.71 7.68
N GLU A 63 -0.26 9.91 8.07
CA GLU A 63 0.58 10.86 8.79
C GLU A 63 1.05 10.24 10.12
N GLY A 64 2.36 10.19 10.33
CA GLY A 64 2.96 9.58 11.52
C GLY A 64 2.96 8.05 11.53
N VAL A 65 2.44 7.37 10.50
CA VAL A 65 2.55 5.91 10.38
C VAL A 65 3.96 5.53 9.94
N PRO A 66 4.67 4.62 10.63
CA PRO A 66 6.03 4.25 10.27
C PRO A 66 6.13 3.68 8.84
N HIS A 67 7.11 4.15 8.07
CA HIS A 67 7.32 3.69 6.70
C HIS A 67 7.55 2.17 6.61
N ASP A 68 8.27 1.58 7.57
CA ASP A 68 8.53 0.14 7.57
C ASP A 68 7.25 -0.68 7.78
N PHE A 69 6.29 -0.14 8.54
CA PHE A 69 4.98 -0.75 8.72
C PHE A 69 4.19 -0.75 7.40
N LEU A 70 4.16 0.39 6.71
CA LEU A 70 3.52 0.53 5.40
C LEU A 70 4.16 -0.36 4.32
N LYS A 71 5.50 -0.43 4.32
CA LYS A 71 6.27 -1.30 3.44
C LYS A 71 5.98 -2.78 3.71
N ALA A 72 5.89 -3.19 4.97
CA ALA A 72 5.54 -4.56 5.35
C ALA A 72 4.12 -4.92 4.91
N LEU A 73 3.14 -4.02 5.07
CA LEU A 73 1.79 -4.21 4.54
C LEU A 73 1.80 -4.38 3.02
N SER A 74 2.56 -3.53 2.31
CA SER A 74 2.67 -3.61 0.86
C SER A 74 3.33 -4.90 0.37
N SER A 75 4.37 -5.38 1.05
CA SER A 75 5.00 -6.67 0.72
C SER A 75 4.07 -7.85 0.99
N GLY A 76 3.15 -7.70 1.94
CA GLY A 76 2.04 -8.63 2.19
C GLY A 76 0.91 -8.55 1.15
N GLY A 77 0.99 -7.69 0.15
CA GLY A 77 -0.03 -7.58 -0.91
C GLY A 77 -1.17 -6.60 -0.60
N VAL A 78 -1.03 -5.73 0.40
CA VAL A 78 -2.00 -4.67 0.68
C VAL A 78 -1.63 -3.41 -0.12
N VAL A 79 -2.55 -2.94 -0.95
CA VAL A 79 -2.45 -1.61 -1.58
C VAL A 79 -2.87 -0.58 -0.55
N ILE A 80 -2.06 0.44 -0.31
CA ILE A 80 -2.38 1.47 0.68
C ILE A 80 -2.62 2.80 -0.02
N LYS A 81 -3.66 3.50 0.43
CA LYS A 81 -4.05 4.81 -0.09
C LYS A 81 -4.22 5.78 1.08
N GLN A 82 -3.60 6.96 0.96
CA GLN A 82 -3.81 8.06 1.88
C GLN A 82 -5.22 8.64 1.67
N LEU A 83 -6.00 8.75 2.74
CA LEU A 83 -7.17 9.63 2.75
C LEU A 83 -6.70 11.08 2.84
N GLN A 84 -6.97 11.87 1.80
CA GLN A 84 -6.78 13.32 1.87
C GLN A 84 -7.93 13.91 2.71
N LEU A 85 -7.61 14.75 3.68
CA LEU A 85 -8.60 15.42 4.53
C LEU A 85 -9.67 16.11 3.66
N GLY A 86 -10.94 15.81 3.91
CA GLY A 86 -12.09 16.31 3.13
C GLY A 86 -12.50 15.45 1.92
N SER A 87 -11.82 14.33 1.67
CA SER A 87 -12.19 13.39 0.60
C SER A 87 -13.30 12.45 1.03
N ASN A 88 -14.24 12.17 0.11
CA ASN A 88 -15.21 11.11 0.30
C ASN A 88 -14.51 9.75 0.15
N MET A 89 -14.58 8.93 1.19
CA MET A 89 -14.06 7.56 1.25
C MET A 89 -14.48 6.70 0.05
N ILE A 90 -15.71 6.88 -0.44
CA ILE A 90 -16.21 6.19 -1.64
C ILE A 90 -15.42 6.57 -2.89
N LEU A 91 -15.03 7.84 -3.04
CA LEU A 91 -14.23 8.29 -4.18
C LEU A 91 -12.83 7.69 -4.15
N SER A 92 -12.19 7.65 -2.98
CA SER A 92 -10.86 7.06 -2.82
C SER A 92 -10.85 5.56 -3.12
N VAL A 93 -11.92 4.85 -2.74
CA VAL A 93 -12.09 3.43 -3.10
C VAL A 93 -12.33 3.27 -4.60
N ASN A 94 -13.22 4.06 -5.20
CA ASN A 94 -13.48 3.97 -6.64
C ASN A 94 -12.22 4.29 -7.48
N GLU A 95 -11.43 5.27 -7.07
CA GLU A 95 -10.14 5.56 -7.70
C GLU A 95 -9.16 4.39 -7.52
N ALA A 96 -9.08 3.79 -6.34
CA ALA A 96 -8.22 2.63 -6.10
C ALA A 96 -8.64 1.39 -6.88
N LEU A 97 -9.93 1.19 -7.14
CA LEU A 97 -10.47 0.09 -7.96
C LEU A 97 -10.25 0.32 -9.46
N ASN A 98 -10.33 1.56 -9.93
CA ASN A 98 -10.19 1.91 -11.34
C ASN A 98 -8.76 2.33 -11.73
N SER A 99 -7.86 2.47 -10.75
CA SER A 99 -6.44 2.73 -10.95
C SER A 99 -5.74 1.43 -11.34
N SER A 100 -5.14 1.39 -12.52
CA SER A 100 -4.26 0.30 -12.96
C SER A 100 -2.93 0.26 -12.20
N GLU A 101 -2.72 1.14 -11.23
CA GLU A 101 -1.47 1.29 -10.50
C GLU A 101 -1.50 0.50 -9.19
N SER A 102 -1.10 -0.77 -9.31
CA SER A 102 -0.73 -1.57 -8.14
C SER A 102 0.63 -1.09 -7.62
N ARG A 103 0.73 -0.97 -6.29
CA ARG A 103 1.94 -0.76 -5.47
C ARG A 103 2.06 0.65 -4.93
N PHE A 104 2.40 0.73 -3.65
CA PHE A 104 2.98 1.94 -3.08
C PHE A 104 3.98 2.52 -4.05
N GLN A 105 3.74 3.74 -4.50
CA GLN A 105 4.86 4.62 -4.71
C GLN A 105 5.22 5.13 -3.32
N PRO A 106 6.42 4.81 -2.78
CA PRO A 106 6.93 5.60 -1.68
C PRO A 106 6.77 7.06 -2.09
N LEU A 107 6.32 7.93 -1.18
CA LEU A 107 6.51 9.36 -1.40
C LEU A 107 7.99 9.50 -1.71
N ALA A 108 8.32 9.75 -2.97
CA ALA A 108 9.69 10.05 -3.35
C ALA A 108 10.02 11.22 -2.45
N THR A 109 10.84 10.97 -1.44
CA THR A 109 11.39 12.04 -0.64
C THR A 109 12.17 12.80 -1.69
N ASN A 110 11.63 13.92 -2.15
CA ASN A 110 12.36 14.90 -2.92
C ASN A 110 13.38 15.53 -1.96
N LEU A 111 14.33 14.73 -1.50
CA LEU A 111 15.65 15.15 -1.07
C LEU A 111 16.62 14.91 -2.24
N ALA A 112 16.21 15.30 -3.45
CA ALA A 112 17.09 15.39 -4.60
C ALA A 112 17.33 16.85 -5.02
N HIS A 113 16.95 17.84 -4.21
CA HIS A 113 17.21 19.26 -4.48
C HIS A 113 17.83 19.91 -3.25
N LEU A 114 19.12 19.65 -3.04
CA LEU A 114 20.15 20.62 -2.65
C LEU A 114 21.47 19.87 -2.44
N HIS A 115 22.07 19.40 -3.52
CA HIS A 115 23.52 19.40 -3.63
C HIS A 115 23.84 19.85 -5.05
N PRO A 116 24.39 21.06 -5.27
CA PRO A 116 24.91 21.40 -6.59
C PRO A 116 26.02 20.40 -6.93
N PRO A 117 26.19 19.99 -8.20
CA PRO A 117 27.38 19.25 -8.59
C PRO A 117 28.58 20.18 -8.34
N LEU A 118 29.42 19.82 -7.36
CA LEU A 118 30.69 20.52 -7.14
C LEU A 118 31.60 20.19 -8.31
N THR A 119 31.56 21.02 -9.36
CA THR A 119 32.67 21.13 -10.30
C THR A 119 33.75 21.93 -9.58
N SER A 120 34.79 21.26 -9.06
CA SER A 120 36.00 21.96 -8.66
C SER A 120 36.72 22.40 -9.94
N VAL A 121 36.87 23.71 -10.11
CA VAL A 121 37.76 24.32 -11.09
C VAL A 121 39.09 24.55 -10.38
N ASP A 122 40.20 24.10 -10.96
CA ASP A 122 41.53 24.39 -10.41
C ASP A 122 41.90 25.88 -10.58
N ASN A 123 42.98 26.33 -9.95
CA ASN A 123 43.43 27.72 -10.04
C ASN A 123 43.85 28.14 -11.47
N ASP A 124 43.91 27.20 -12.41
CA ASP A 124 44.26 27.41 -13.81
C ASP A 124 43.03 27.35 -14.75
N GLY A 125 41.82 27.17 -14.19
CA GLY A 125 40.56 27.27 -14.93
C GLY A 125 40.09 25.99 -15.60
N HIS A 126 40.70 24.83 -15.31
CA HIS A 126 40.27 23.55 -15.90
C HIS A 126 39.21 22.84 -15.06
N ILE A 127 38.21 22.27 -15.74
CA ILE A 127 37.11 21.52 -15.12
C ILE A 127 37.51 20.05 -15.00
N CYS A 128 37.69 19.55 -13.78
CA CYS A 128 37.91 18.12 -13.54
C CYS A 128 36.57 17.36 -13.56
N ARG A 129 36.46 16.29 -14.37
CA ARG A 129 35.30 15.39 -14.36
C ARG A 129 35.49 14.34 -13.26
N PRO A 130 34.43 13.96 -12.51
CA PRO A 130 34.53 12.90 -11.51
C PRO A 130 34.79 11.55 -12.19
N CYS A 131 35.59 10.70 -11.55
CA CYS A 131 35.87 9.32 -12.01
C CYS A 131 34.60 8.46 -12.05
#